data_AF-X1EZK2-F1
#
_entry.id   AF-X1EZK2-F1
#
_cell.length_a   1.000
_cell.length_b   1.000
_cell.length_c   1.000
_cell.angle_alpha   90.00
_cell.angle_beta   90.00
_cell.angle_gamma   90.00
#
_symmetry.space_group_name_H-M   'P 1'
#
loop_
_entity.id
_entity.type
_entity.pdbx_description
1 polymer ?
#
loop_
_entity_poly.entity_id
_entity_poly.type
_entity_poly.pdbx_seq_one_letter_code
_entity_poly.pdbx_strand_id
1 'polypeptide(L)'
;MSLQRSLASRKDCSGEGQPLPLKMVLDICKSTQQAAPLKSLFVVLPDGENYTGGIYKYNDKELNLITDRGKTNYSMELYPELVWDEQIELKELIRVGLSWQYLSLKVESLGFGVSQRARSPKKINKLLNS
;
A
#
# COMPACT_ATOMS: atom_id res chain seq x y z
N MET A 1 12.63 15.04 -6.92
CA MET A 1 13.96 14.38 -6.96
C MET A 1 14.17 13.73 -8.32
N SER A 2 15.42 13.50 -8.74
CA SER A 2 15.69 12.66 -9.92
C SER A 2 15.53 11.17 -9.57
N LEU A 3 15.22 10.33 -10.57
CA LEU A 3 15.08 8.89 -10.38
C LEU A 3 16.36 8.26 -9.79
N GLN A 4 17.52 8.65 -10.31
CA GLN A 4 18.83 8.18 -9.83
C GLN A 4 19.08 8.56 -8.37
N ARG A 5 18.71 9.78 -7.95
CA ARG A 5 18.84 10.20 -6.54
C ARG A 5 17.91 9.41 -5.64
N SER A 6 16.67 9.17 -6.05
CA SER A 6 15.70 8.38 -5.27
C SER A 6 16.21 6.94 -5.06
N LEU A 7 16.74 6.32 -6.11
CA LEU A 7 17.37 5.00 -6.01
C LEU A 7 18.58 4.98 -5.08
N ALA A 8 19.46 5.98 -5.15
CA ALA A 8 20.69 6.04 -4.36
C ALA A 8 20.45 6.39 -2.88
N SER A 9 19.37 7.12 -2.56
CA SER A 9 19.04 7.52 -1.19
C SER A 9 18.13 6.55 -0.45
N ARG A 10 17.71 5.46 -1.11
CA ARG A 10 16.67 4.55 -0.59
C ARG A 10 17.05 3.95 0.75
N LYS A 11 16.19 4.11 1.76
CA LYS A 11 16.37 3.50 3.10
C LYS A 11 15.02 3.07 3.65
N ASP A 12 14.98 1.89 4.28
CA ASP A 12 13.81 1.50 5.05
C ASP A 12 13.66 2.43 6.26
N CYS A 13 12.49 3.05 6.40
CA CYS A 13 12.19 3.96 7.51
C CYS A 13 11.22 3.32 8.50
N SER A 14 11.50 3.49 9.79
CA SER A 14 10.58 3.23 10.90
C SER A 14 10.57 4.43 11.85
N GLY A 15 9.39 4.88 12.27
CA GLY A 15 9.27 6.05 13.14
C GLY A 15 7.82 6.52 13.31
N GLU A 16 7.64 7.55 14.14
CA GLU A 16 6.37 8.28 14.22
C GLU A 16 6.16 9.07 12.93
N GLY A 17 4.91 9.08 12.46
CA GLY A 17 4.53 9.71 11.20
C GLY A 17 3.22 10.48 11.35
N GLN A 18 2.77 11.09 10.27
CA GLN A 18 1.48 11.76 10.21
C GLN A 18 0.60 11.09 9.15
N PRO A 19 -0.73 11.03 9.36
CA PRO A 19 -1.67 10.61 8.32
C PRO A 19 -1.46 11.40 7.03
N LEU A 20 -1.44 10.70 5.89
CA LEU A 20 -1.29 11.33 4.58
C LEU A 20 -2.60 12.01 4.16
N PRO A 21 -2.55 13.19 3.50
CA PRO A 21 -3.73 13.75 2.87
C PRO A 21 -4.38 12.76 1.89
N LEU A 22 -5.71 12.70 1.86
CA LEU A 22 -6.46 11.74 1.00
C LEU A 22 -6.02 11.79 -0.46
N LYS A 23 -5.72 12.98 -0.98
CA LYS A 23 -5.22 13.16 -2.35
C LYS A 23 -3.91 12.39 -2.58
N MET A 24 -2.98 12.43 -1.64
CA MET A 24 -1.71 11.69 -1.73
C MET A 24 -1.94 10.19 -1.65
N VAL A 25 -2.85 9.74 -0.78
CA VAL A 25 -3.25 8.32 -0.69
C VAL A 25 -3.74 7.82 -2.04
N LEU A 26 -4.66 8.55 -2.68
CA LEU A 26 -5.19 8.20 -4.00
C LEU A 26 -4.12 8.23 -5.08
N ASP A 27 -3.26 9.26 -5.09
CA ASP A 27 -2.17 9.38 -6.06
C ASP A 27 -1.17 8.22 -5.95
N ILE A 28 -0.86 7.78 -4.73
CA ILE A 28 -0.02 6.60 -4.47
C ILE A 28 -0.71 5.34 -5.00
N CYS A 29 -1.96 5.10 -4.63
CA CYS A 29 -2.71 3.91 -5.06
C CYS A 29 -2.81 3.82 -6.59
N LYS A 30 -3.17 4.93 -7.25
CA LYS A 30 -3.24 5.03 -8.71
C LYS A 30 -1.89 4.76 -9.37
N SER A 31 -0.82 5.37 -8.87
CA SER A 31 0.51 5.19 -9.45
C SER A 31 1.00 3.75 -9.29
N THR A 32 0.74 3.11 -8.14
CA THR A 32 1.07 1.69 -7.90
C THR A 32 0.33 0.77 -8.85
N GLN A 33 -0.99 0.98 -9.02
CA GLN A 33 -1.83 0.20 -9.94
C GLN A 33 -1.39 0.35 -11.41
N GLN A 34 -0.96 1.56 -11.82
CA GLN A 34 -0.44 1.81 -13.17
C GLN A 34 0.91 1.11 -13.43
N ALA A 35 1.79 1.07 -12.43
CA ALA A 35 3.11 0.47 -12.59
C ALA A 35 3.08 -1.05 -12.71
N ALA A 36 2.14 -1.68 -12.00
CA ALA A 36 1.93 -3.11 -12.05
C ALA A 36 0.42 -3.35 -11.89
N PRO A 37 -0.32 -3.61 -12.98
CA PRO A 37 -1.74 -3.88 -12.92
C PRO A 37 -2.03 -5.09 -12.04
N LEU A 38 -2.70 -4.86 -10.91
CA LEU A 38 -3.15 -5.86 -9.96
C LEU A 38 -4.68 -6.01 -10.05
N LYS A 39 -5.23 -7.12 -9.58
CA LYS A 39 -6.69 -7.29 -9.51
C LYS A 39 -7.31 -6.22 -8.62
N SER A 40 -6.74 -6.04 -7.43
CA SER A 40 -7.09 -4.98 -6.49
C SER A 40 -5.91 -4.65 -5.57
N LEU A 41 -6.00 -3.49 -4.92
CA LEU A 41 -5.04 -3.03 -3.92
C LEU A 41 -5.79 -2.75 -2.61
N PHE A 42 -5.45 -3.46 -1.55
CA PHE A 42 -5.93 -3.16 -0.21
C PHE A 42 -5.08 -2.07 0.42
N VAL A 43 -5.73 -1.13 1.09
CA VAL A 43 -5.10 0.02 1.72
C VAL A 43 -5.54 0.06 3.18
N VAL A 44 -4.58 0.02 4.12
CA VAL A 44 -4.88 0.20 5.54
C VAL A 44 -4.42 1.58 5.95
N LEU A 45 -5.35 2.38 6.48
CA LEU A 45 -5.15 3.77 6.79
C LEU A 45 -5.36 4.05 8.29
N PRO A 46 -4.60 4.99 8.88
CA PRO A 46 -4.94 5.58 10.17
C PRO A 46 -6.11 6.56 10.02
N ASP A 47 -6.63 7.10 11.12
CA ASP A 47 -7.57 8.22 11.03
C ASP A 47 -6.86 9.43 10.42
N GLY A 48 -7.47 10.04 9.40
CA GLY A 48 -7.00 11.27 8.78
C GLY A 48 -7.95 12.43 9.04
N GLU A 49 -7.58 13.61 8.57
CA GLU A 49 -8.39 14.81 8.71
C GLU A 49 -9.73 14.71 7.95
N ASN A 50 -9.72 14.06 6.77
CA ASN A 50 -10.85 14.00 5.84
C ASN A 50 -11.30 12.57 5.51
N TYR A 51 -10.85 11.58 6.27
CA TYR A 51 -11.22 10.18 6.08
C TYR A 51 -11.06 9.40 7.39
N THR A 52 -11.90 8.39 7.60
CA THR A 52 -11.81 7.51 8.76
C THR A 52 -10.71 6.47 8.54
N GLY A 53 -10.02 6.07 9.60
CA GLY A 53 -9.06 4.97 9.52
C GLY A 53 -9.78 3.64 9.30
N GLY A 54 -9.15 2.74 8.56
CA GLY A 54 -9.74 1.45 8.24
C GLY A 54 -9.00 0.72 7.14
N ILE A 55 -9.60 -0.38 6.71
CA ILE A 55 -9.16 -1.19 5.57
C ILE A 55 -10.05 -0.85 4.39
N TYR A 56 -9.43 -0.46 3.29
CA TYR A 56 -10.06 -0.06 2.05
C TYR A 56 -9.66 -0.98 0.90
N LYS A 57 -10.54 -1.13 -0.09
CA LYS A 57 -10.23 -1.71 -1.39
C LYS A 57 -10.17 -0.59 -2.43
N TYR A 58 -9.04 -0.46 -3.11
CA TYR A 58 -8.89 0.45 -4.24
C TYR A 58 -9.21 -0.28 -5.55
N ASN A 59 -10.12 0.30 -6.35
CA ASN A 59 -10.62 -0.27 -7.62
C ASN A 59 -10.29 0.64 -8.84
N ASP A 60 -9.14 1.30 -8.82
CA ASP A 60 -8.64 2.21 -9.86
C ASP A 60 -9.34 3.58 -9.97
N LYS A 61 -10.53 3.73 -9.36
CA LYS A 61 -11.30 4.98 -9.34
C LYS A 61 -11.43 5.58 -7.94
N GLU A 62 -11.64 4.73 -6.93
CA GLU A 62 -11.99 5.17 -5.59
C GLU A 62 -11.51 4.18 -4.52
N LEU A 63 -11.56 4.63 -3.27
CA LEU A 63 -11.33 3.81 -2.08
C LEU A 63 -12.68 3.39 -1.49
N ASN A 64 -12.95 2.09 -1.51
CA ASN A 64 -14.14 1.51 -0.89
C ASN A 64 -13.78 1.00 0.50
N LEU A 65 -14.41 1.56 1.54
CA LEU A 65 -14.20 1.10 2.92
C LEU A 65 -14.76 -0.32 3.07
N ILE A 66 -13.91 -1.26 3.49
CA ILE A 66 -14.31 -2.63 3.83
C ILE A 66 -14.69 -2.67 5.31
N THR A 67 -13.85 -2.09 6.16
CA THR A 67 -14.07 -2.03 7.61
C THR A 67 -13.26 -0.91 8.24
N ASP A 68 -13.84 -0.25 9.24
CA ASP A 68 -13.18 0.74 10.11
C ASP A 68 -12.32 0.09 11.21
N ARG A 69 -12.37 -1.25 11.32
CA ARG A 69 -11.54 -2.04 12.23
C ARG A 69 -10.16 -2.29 11.62
N GLY A 70 -9.16 -2.48 12.47
CA GLY A 70 -7.82 -2.88 12.02
C GLY A 70 -6.98 -1.76 11.39
N LYS A 71 -7.35 -0.49 11.61
CA LYS A 71 -6.54 0.68 11.26
C LYS A 71 -5.17 0.69 11.93
N THR A 72 -4.24 1.39 11.30
CA THR A 72 -2.92 1.71 11.86
C THR A 72 -2.99 2.99 12.69
N ASN A 73 -1.93 3.29 13.44
CA ASN A 73 -1.87 4.54 14.23
C ASN A 73 -1.42 5.73 13.36
N TYR A 74 -0.36 5.57 12.57
CA TYR A 74 0.28 6.67 11.85
C TYR A 74 0.73 6.33 10.42
N SER A 75 0.65 5.06 10.00
CA SER A 75 1.27 4.56 8.77
C SER A 75 0.25 4.05 7.78
N MET A 76 0.35 4.42 6.52
CA MET A 76 -0.39 3.76 5.44
C MET A 76 0.27 2.42 5.10
N GLU A 77 -0.51 1.34 5.04
CA GLU A 77 -0.06 0.03 4.55
C GLU A 77 -0.77 -0.31 3.23
N LEU A 78 -0.06 -0.95 2.32
CA LEU A 78 -0.54 -1.30 0.98
C LEU A 78 -0.30 -2.77 0.71
N TYR A 79 -1.34 -3.48 0.26
CA TYR A 79 -1.29 -4.90 -0.04
C TYR A 79 -1.90 -5.21 -1.40
N PRO A 80 -1.15 -5.86 -2.32
CA PRO A 80 -1.78 -6.47 -3.49
C PRO A 80 -2.76 -7.56 -3.03
N GLU A 81 -3.92 -7.67 -3.68
CA GLU A 81 -4.82 -8.80 -3.47
C GLU A 81 -4.16 -10.09 -3.97
N LEU A 82 -3.92 -11.02 -3.05
CA LEU A 82 -3.39 -12.36 -3.31
C LEU A 82 -4.32 -13.38 -2.67
N VAL A 83 -4.72 -14.40 -3.43
CA VAL A 83 -5.52 -15.53 -2.93
C VAL A 83 -4.55 -16.55 -2.34
N TRP A 84 -4.56 -16.70 -1.02
CA TRP A 84 -3.59 -17.52 -0.29
C TRP A 84 -3.82 -19.03 -0.44
N ASP A 85 -5.06 -19.42 -0.73
CA ASP A 85 -5.46 -20.82 -0.88
C ASP A 85 -5.14 -21.38 -2.29
N GLU A 86 -4.62 -20.53 -3.18
CA GLU A 86 -4.20 -20.88 -4.53
C GLU A 86 -2.67 -20.92 -4.61
N GLN A 87 -2.15 -21.76 -5.51
CA GLN A 87 -0.73 -21.72 -5.85
C GLN A 87 -0.41 -20.37 -6.52
N ILE A 88 0.32 -19.51 -5.82
CA ILE A 88 0.74 -18.22 -6.36
C ILE A 88 1.71 -18.47 -7.52
N GLU A 89 1.32 -18.03 -8.73
CA GLU A 89 2.18 -18.17 -9.90
C GLU A 89 3.41 -17.27 -9.80
N LEU A 90 4.54 -17.71 -10.39
CA LEU A 90 5.76 -16.90 -10.46
C LEU A 90 5.49 -15.51 -11.08
N LYS A 91 4.60 -15.43 -12.06
CA LYS A 91 4.21 -14.15 -12.69
C LYS A 91 3.54 -13.19 -11.71
N GLU A 92 2.76 -13.70 -10.76
CA GLU A 92 2.14 -12.88 -9.72
C GLU A 92 3.19 -12.38 -8.73
N LEU A 93 4.14 -13.24 -8.32
CA LEU A 93 5.26 -12.84 -7.46
C LEU A 93 6.12 -11.73 -8.09
N ILE A 94 6.40 -11.83 -9.41
CA ILE A 94 7.13 -10.78 -10.15
C ILE A 94 6.35 -9.46 -10.14
N ARG A 95 5.03 -9.50 -10.35
CA ARG A 95 4.17 -8.30 -10.29
C ARG A 95 4.18 -7.65 -8.92
N VAL A 96 4.15 -8.44 -7.84
CA VAL A 96 4.26 -7.93 -6.46
C VAL A 96 5.60 -7.22 -6.27
N GLY A 97 6.72 -7.82 -6.70
CA GLY A 97 8.03 -7.21 -6.63
C GLY A 97 8.13 -5.88 -7.39
N LEU A 98 7.58 -5.83 -8.61
CA LEU A 98 7.51 -4.59 -9.40
C LEU A 98 6.67 -3.50 -8.72
N SER A 99 5.50 -3.89 -8.18
CA SER A 99 4.61 -2.99 -7.43
C SER A 99 5.34 -2.36 -6.24
N TRP A 100 6.06 -3.19 -5.47
CA TRP A 100 6.81 -2.74 -4.29
C TRP A 100 7.93 -1.78 -4.65
N GLN A 101 8.74 -2.13 -5.66
CA GLN A 101 9.85 -1.27 -6.07
C GLN A 101 9.36 0.08 -6.58
N TYR A 102 8.29 0.09 -7.37
CA TYR A 102 7.70 1.33 -7.86
C TYR A 102 7.10 2.17 -6.73
N LEU A 103 6.34 1.55 -5.82
CA LEU A 103 5.77 2.20 -4.65
C LEU A 103 6.86 2.89 -3.82
N SER A 104 7.96 2.19 -3.55
CA SER A 104 9.07 2.76 -2.79
C SER A 104 9.62 4.03 -3.45
N LEU A 105 9.86 3.99 -4.76
CA LEU A 105 10.38 5.16 -5.50
C LEU A 105 9.37 6.32 -5.52
N LYS A 106 8.08 6.01 -5.67
CA LYS A 106 7.03 7.04 -5.68
C LYS A 106 6.92 7.72 -4.32
N VAL A 107 6.85 6.96 -3.23
CA VAL A 107 6.73 7.48 -1.86
C VAL A 107 7.97 8.30 -1.48
N GLU A 108 9.17 7.82 -1.79
CA GLU A 108 10.41 8.58 -1.57
C GLU A 108 10.47 9.86 -2.39
N SER A 109 9.98 9.84 -3.64
CA SER A 109 9.95 11.05 -4.47
C SER A 109 9.07 12.17 -3.88
N LEU A 110 8.10 11.79 -3.04
CA LEU A 110 7.22 12.69 -2.30
C LEU A 110 7.80 13.10 -0.94
N GLY A 111 8.99 12.60 -0.57
CA GLY A 111 9.68 12.94 0.68
C GLY A 111 9.28 12.09 1.89
N PHE A 112 8.55 10.99 1.67
CA PHE A 112 8.11 10.10 2.75
C PHE A 112 9.02 8.86 2.84
N GLY A 113 9.15 8.33 4.06
CA GLY A 113 9.82 7.06 4.31
C GLY A 113 8.92 5.88 3.92
N VAL A 114 9.53 4.82 3.40
CA VAL A 114 8.84 3.56 3.05
C VAL A 114 9.53 2.41 3.77
N SER A 115 8.77 1.36 4.11
CA SER A 115 9.33 0.11 4.65
C SER A 115 8.63 -1.06 3.98
N GLN A 116 9.41 -1.92 3.33
CA GLN A 116 8.89 -3.15 2.74
C GLN A 116 8.84 -4.25 3.79
N ARG A 117 7.69 -4.89 3.95
CA ARG A 117 7.50 -5.96 4.94
C ARG A 117 6.82 -7.16 4.30
N ALA A 118 7.57 -8.25 4.16
CA ALA A 118 6.99 -9.56 3.86
C ALA A 118 6.37 -10.12 5.14
N ARG A 119 5.08 -9.89 5.35
CA ARG A 119 4.30 -10.48 6.44
C ARG A 119 3.08 -11.18 5.89
N SER A 120 2.75 -12.33 6.46
CA SER A 120 1.45 -12.95 6.23
C SER A 120 0.35 -11.97 6.72
N PRO A 121 -0.71 -11.73 5.93
CA PRO A 121 -1.78 -10.80 6.25
C PRO A 121 -2.69 -11.40 7.33
N LYS A 122 -2.16 -11.51 8.56
CA LYS A 122 -2.86 -12.10 9.71
C LYS A 122 -4.19 -11.39 10.03
N LYS A 123 -4.32 -10.10 9.70
CA LYS A 123 -5.49 -9.27 10.01
C LYS A 123 -6.52 -9.22 8.88
N ILE A 124 -6.08 -9.13 7.62
CA ILE A 124 -6.98 -8.98 6.46
C ILE A 124 -7.67 -10.32 6.14
N ASN A 125 -6.95 -11.45 6.21
CA ASN A 125 -7.53 -12.77 5.91
C ASN A 125 -8.65 -13.17 6.89
N LYS A 126 -8.55 -12.78 8.18
CA LYS A 126 -9.59 -13.08 9.16
C LYS A 126 -10.88 -12.29 8.93
N LEU A 127 -10.78 -11.09 8.34
CA LEU A 127 -11.91 -10.18 8.10
C LEU A 127 -12.59 -10.40 6.75
N LEU A 128 -11.86 -10.90 5.74
CA LEU A 128 -12.43 -11.27 4.44
C LEU A 128 -13.11 -12.65 4.46
N ASN A 129 -12.70 -13.55 5.37
CA ASN A 129 -13.24 -14.92 5.49
C ASN A 129 -14.21 -15.09 6.68
N SER A 130 -14.81 -14.00 7.16
CA SER A 130 -15.80 -14.00 8.27
C SER A 130 -17.18 -13.58 7.82
#